data_AF-A0A4R1RTV9-F1
#
_entry.id   AF-A0A4R1RTV9-F1
#
_cell.length_a   1.000
_cell.length_b   1.000
_cell.length_c   1.000
_cell.angle_alpha   90.00
_cell.angle_beta   90.00
_cell.angle_gamma   90.00
#
_symmetry.space_group_name_H-M   'P 1'
#
loop_
_entity.id
_entity.type
_entity.pdbx_description
1 polymer ?
#
loop_
_entity_poly.entity_id
_entity_poly.type
_entity_poly.pdbx_seq_one_letter_code
_entity_poly.pdbx_strand_id
1 'polypeptide(L)'
;MKKLVTATVFNSLAIVGLVAGSLPASAAAVPCEQMLSEMRAAKASAKLSDVDSAKVNDLETKAVERCNADDDTRSDKFLADALKILGK
;
A
#
# COMPACT_ATOMS: atom_id res chain seq x y z
N MET A 1 -34.19 -44.90 14.23
CA MET A 1 -34.57 -45.38 12.88
C MET A 1 -34.77 -44.15 12.00
N LYS A 2 -34.13 -43.83 10.89
CA LYS A 2 -33.06 -44.34 10.01
C LYS A 2 -32.32 -43.03 9.56
N LYS A 3 -30.98 -43.00 9.53
CA LYS A 3 -30.12 -42.88 8.33
C LYS A 3 -30.55 -41.70 7.40
N LEU A 4 -29.69 -40.74 7.05
CA LEU A 4 -28.49 -40.90 6.24
C LEU A 4 -27.68 -39.59 6.29
N VAL A 5 -26.40 -39.67 6.67
CA VAL A 5 -25.41 -38.62 6.42
C VAL A 5 -24.82 -38.91 5.05
N THR A 6 -25.18 -38.11 4.04
CA THR A 6 -24.65 -38.24 2.68
C THR A 6 -23.39 -37.39 2.55
N ALA A 7 -22.24 -38.05 2.67
CA ALA A 7 -20.95 -37.51 2.25
C ALA A 7 -20.96 -37.34 0.72
N THR A 8 -20.80 -36.11 0.25
CA THR A 8 -20.51 -35.82 -1.17
C THR A 8 -19.08 -35.32 -1.28
N VAL A 9 -18.27 -36.14 -1.95
CA VAL A 9 -16.86 -35.92 -2.26
C VAL A 9 -16.74 -34.76 -3.25
N PHE A 10 -16.09 -33.68 -2.83
CA PHE A 10 -15.64 -32.59 -3.70
C PHE A 10 -14.19 -32.89 -4.11
N ASN A 11 -13.94 -33.15 -5.39
CA ASN A 11 -12.65 -32.76 -5.98
C ASN A 11 -12.77 -32.63 -7.51
N SER A 12 -13.05 -31.40 -7.93
CA SER A 12 -13.09 -31.00 -9.33
C SER A 12 -11.66 -30.73 -9.83
N LEU A 13 -11.25 -31.47 -10.86
CA LEU A 13 -10.10 -31.12 -11.71
C LEU A 13 -10.36 -29.78 -12.41
N ALA A 14 -9.42 -28.83 -12.35
CA ALA A 14 -9.25 -27.84 -13.41
C ALA A 14 -7.86 -27.16 -13.42
N ILE A 15 -7.08 -27.53 -14.45
CA ILE A 15 -6.26 -26.67 -15.32
C ILE A 15 -5.07 -25.91 -14.68
N VAL A 16 -3.87 -26.48 -14.83
CA VAL A 16 -2.58 -25.77 -14.76
C VAL A 16 -2.18 -25.39 -16.20
N GLY A 17 -1.89 -24.12 -16.44
CA GLY A 17 -1.31 -23.67 -17.71
C GLY A 17 -1.34 -22.17 -17.94
N LEU A 18 -0.94 -21.37 -16.95
CA LEU A 18 -0.79 -19.92 -17.13
C LEU A 18 0.66 -19.60 -17.52
N VAL A 19 0.91 -19.47 -18.81
CA VAL A 19 2.14 -18.86 -19.35
C VAL A 19 1.97 -17.35 -19.21
N ALA A 20 2.41 -16.80 -18.08
CA ALA A 20 2.57 -15.36 -17.92
C ALA A 20 3.86 -14.94 -18.62
N GLY A 21 3.72 -14.30 -19.77
CA GLY A 21 4.79 -13.49 -20.34
C GLY A 21 5.19 -12.41 -19.35
N SER A 22 6.45 -12.42 -18.94
CA SER A 22 7.07 -11.38 -18.12
C SER A 22 7.25 -10.10 -18.95
N LEU A 23 6.18 -9.33 -19.09
CA LEU A 23 6.28 -7.93 -19.48
C LEU A 23 6.80 -7.15 -18.25
N PRO A 24 7.77 -6.23 -18.42
CA PRO A 24 8.13 -5.32 -17.34
C PRO A 24 6.87 -4.53 -16.98
N ALA A 25 6.41 -4.69 -15.74
CA ALA A 25 5.35 -3.85 -15.21
C ALA A 25 5.89 -2.41 -15.22
N SER A 26 5.48 -1.62 -16.22
CA SER A 26 5.58 -0.18 -16.16
C SER A 26 4.91 0.21 -14.84
N ALA A 27 5.70 0.64 -13.86
CA ALA A 27 5.18 1.08 -12.58
C ALA A 27 4.21 2.22 -12.88
N ALA A 28 2.91 1.93 -12.83
CA ALA A 28 1.89 2.94 -12.98
C ALA A 28 2.17 4.00 -11.91
N ALA A 29 2.08 5.27 -12.29
CA ALA A 29 2.13 6.35 -11.30
C ALA A 29 1.07 6.06 -10.24
N VAL A 30 1.51 5.93 -8.99
CA VAL A 30 0.63 5.69 -7.86
C VAL A 30 -0.05 7.03 -7.54
N PRO A 31 -1.38 7.11 -7.44
CA PRO A 31 -2.07 8.35 -7.05
C PRO A 31 -1.57 8.87 -5.70
N CYS A 32 -1.46 10.20 -5.55
CA CYS A 32 -0.89 10.81 -4.34
C CYS A 32 -1.62 10.38 -3.06
N GLU A 33 -2.92 10.14 -3.13
CA GLU A 33 -3.75 9.68 -2.02
C GLU A 33 -3.40 8.25 -1.58
N GLN A 34 -2.96 7.41 -2.51
CA GLN A 34 -2.51 6.05 -2.19
C GLN A 34 -1.18 6.07 -1.45
N MET A 35 -0.19 6.83 -1.94
CA MET A 35 1.09 6.99 -1.22
C MET A 35 0.88 7.68 0.13
N LEU A 36 -0.01 8.65 0.23
CA LEU A 36 -0.35 9.32 1.48
C LEU A 36 -0.96 8.33 2.50
N SER A 37 -1.84 7.43 2.02
CA SER A 37 -2.42 6.36 2.84
C SER A 37 -1.34 5.39 3.34
N GLU A 38 -0.43 4.96 2.48
CA GLU A 38 0.69 4.09 2.84
C GLU A 38 1.59 4.74 3.91
N MET A 39 1.98 5.99 3.69
CA MET A 39 2.79 6.74 4.64
C MET A 39 2.09 6.87 6.00
N ARG A 40 0.78 7.15 6.02
CA ARG A 40 -0.01 7.20 7.27
C ARG A 40 -0.07 5.85 7.99
N ALA A 41 -0.21 4.75 7.25
CA ALA A 41 -0.18 3.41 7.83
C ALA A 41 1.21 3.09 8.42
N ALA A 42 2.29 3.45 7.72
CA ALA A 42 3.65 3.33 8.22
C ALA A 42 3.87 4.18 9.49
N LYS A 43 3.40 5.42 9.49
CA LYS A 43 3.44 6.34 10.63
C LYS A 43 2.69 5.80 11.85
N ALA A 44 1.51 5.24 11.66
CA ALA A 44 0.70 4.67 12.74
C ALA A 44 1.34 3.44 13.40
N SER A 45 2.21 2.73 12.68
CA SER A 45 2.92 1.54 13.18
C SER A 45 4.33 1.82 13.71
N ALA A 46 4.88 3.01 13.44
CA ALA A 46 6.22 3.39 13.85
C ALA A 46 6.28 3.90 15.30
N LYS A 47 7.37 3.56 16.00
CA LYS A 47 7.76 4.24 17.24
C LYS A 47 8.84 5.26 16.92
N LEU A 48 8.48 6.53 16.91
CA LEU A 48 9.37 7.63 16.56
C LEU A 48 9.81 8.40 17.81
N SER A 49 10.99 9.03 17.73
CA SER A 49 11.35 10.11 18.65
C SER A 49 10.43 11.31 18.45
N ASP A 50 10.36 12.22 19.42
CA ASP A 50 9.55 13.45 19.29
C ASP A 50 10.01 14.30 18.08
N VAL A 51 11.32 14.34 17.84
CA VAL A 51 11.94 15.08 16.72
C VAL A 51 11.52 14.47 15.38
N ASP A 52 11.60 13.15 15.24
CA ASP A 52 11.23 12.47 14.00
C ASP A 52 9.71 12.53 13.77
N SER A 53 8.92 12.41 14.83
CA SER A 53 7.46 12.57 14.78
C SER A 53 7.07 13.95 14.25
N ALA A 54 7.67 15.01 14.79
CA ALA A 54 7.44 16.38 14.31
C ALA A 54 7.83 16.55 12.83
N LYS A 55 8.95 15.95 12.40
CA LYS A 55 9.40 16.02 11.01
C LYS A 55 8.48 15.27 10.05
N VAL A 56 8.02 14.07 10.42
CA VAL A 56 7.05 13.30 9.63
C VAL A 56 5.71 14.06 9.54
N ASN A 57 5.26 14.71 10.61
CA ASN A 57 4.03 15.52 10.61
C ASN A 57 4.12 16.73 9.65
N ASP A 58 5.25 17.43 9.63
CA ASP A 58 5.49 18.55 8.72
C ASP A 58 5.54 18.09 7.25
N LEU A 59 6.22 16.97 6.98
CA LEU A 59 6.27 16.38 5.64
C LEU A 59 4.88 15.91 5.17
N GLU A 60 4.09 15.27 6.04
CA GLU A 60 2.72 14.90 5.72
C GLU A 60 1.85 16.13 5.40
N THR A 61 1.97 17.20 6.19
CA THR A 61 1.21 18.43 5.97
C THR A 61 1.54 19.03 4.60
N LYS A 62 2.83 19.10 4.25
CA LYS A 62 3.29 19.58 2.93
C LYS A 62 2.85 18.67 1.80
N ALA A 63 2.87 17.35 2.00
CA ALA A 63 2.38 16.39 1.02
C ALA A 63 0.90 16.60 0.74
N VAL A 64 0.07 16.74 1.79
CA VAL A 64 -1.38 17.02 1.65
C VAL A 64 -1.63 18.33 0.90
N GLU A 65 -0.89 19.41 1.22
CA GLU A 65 -1.02 20.69 0.49
C GLU A 65 -0.75 20.51 -1.02
N ARG A 66 0.29 19.75 -1.38
CA ARG A 66 0.68 19.54 -2.78
C ARG A 66 -0.25 18.57 -3.50
N CYS A 67 -0.66 17.49 -2.87
CA CYS A 67 -1.64 16.53 -3.40
C CYS A 67 -3.00 17.21 -3.66
N ASN A 68 -3.48 18.06 -2.73
CA ASN A 68 -4.70 18.85 -2.94
C ASN A 68 -4.56 19.89 -4.08
N ALA A 69 -3.33 20.28 -4.41
CA ALA A 69 -3.02 21.20 -5.51
C ALA A 69 -2.74 20.47 -6.83
N ASP A 70 -3.00 19.16 -6.91
CA ASP A 70 -2.70 18.30 -8.07
C ASP A 70 -1.20 18.32 -8.45
N ASP A 71 -0.34 18.61 -7.48
CA ASP A 71 1.11 18.62 -7.62
C ASP A 71 1.70 17.35 -7.04
N ASP A 72 1.45 16.25 -7.75
CA ASP A 72 1.86 14.91 -7.36
C ASP A 72 3.38 14.81 -7.21
N THR A 73 4.14 15.46 -8.09
CA THR A 73 5.61 15.40 -8.06
C THR A 73 6.18 15.92 -6.74
N ARG A 74 5.68 17.06 -6.24
CA ARG A 74 6.14 17.60 -4.95
C ARG A 74 5.54 16.83 -3.77
N SER A 75 4.30 16.37 -3.87
CA SER A 75 3.69 15.50 -2.86
C SER A 75 4.52 14.24 -2.64
N ASP A 76 4.81 13.50 -3.71
CA ASP A 76 5.54 12.25 -3.69
C ASP A 76 6.94 12.41 -3.09
N LYS A 77 7.60 13.53 -3.37
CA LYS A 77 8.90 13.84 -2.76
C LYS A 77 8.80 13.95 -1.24
N PHE A 78 7.80 14.66 -0.72
CA PHE A 78 7.61 14.79 0.72
C PHE A 78 7.22 13.45 1.37
N LEU A 79 6.37 12.68 0.70
CA LEU A 79 5.97 11.34 1.16
C LEU A 79 7.14 10.36 1.17
N ALA A 80 7.98 10.36 0.14
CA ALA A 80 9.19 9.54 0.08
C ALA A 80 10.18 9.92 1.19
N ASP A 81 10.36 11.21 1.46
CA ASP A 81 11.23 11.66 2.55
C ASP A 81 10.65 11.30 3.93
N ALA A 82 9.33 11.30 4.11
CA ALA A 82 8.67 10.82 5.33
C ALA A 82 8.82 9.30 5.50
N LEU A 83 8.60 8.53 4.43
CA LEU A 83 8.75 7.07 4.41
C LEU A 83 10.18 6.63 4.78
N LYS A 84 11.21 7.35 4.33
CA LYS A 84 12.60 7.10 4.76
C LYS A 84 12.79 7.26 6.27
N ILE A 85 12.18 8.28 6.88
CA ILE A 85 12.23 8.47 8.35
C ILE A 85 11.50 7.34 9.06
N LEU A 86 10.42 6.83 8.46
CA LEU A 86 9.64 5.70 8.95
C LEU A 86 10.32 4.33 8.72
N GLY A 87 11.47 4.30 8.04
CA GLY A 87 12.19 3.07 7.71
C GLY A 87 11.49 2.21 6.67
N LYS A 88 10.71 2.82 5.76
CA LYS A 88 10.09 2.18 4.59
C LYS A 88 10.96 2.30 3.35
#